data_AF-A0A3C1UEH0-F1
#
_entry.id   AF-A0A3C1UEH0-F1
#
_cell.length_a   1.000
_cell.length_b   1.000
_cell.length_c   1.000
_cell.angle_alpha   90.00
_cell.angle_beta   90.00
_cell.angle_gamma   90.00
#
_symmetry.space_group_name_H-M   'P 1'
#
loop_
_entity.id
_entity.type
_entity.pdbx_description
1 polymer ?
#
loop_
_entity_poly.entity_id
_entity_poly.type
_entity_poly.pdbx_seq_one_letter_code
_entity_poly.pdbx_strand_id
1 'polypeptide(L)'
;VKSTIHEGFVDDELKMCVFTDHQIFDRFHRYNLKSDRARSGKLALSLKELNQIEVGDYIVHEDHGIGKFGGLVRNRANGTLQEVIKLIYQNGDIIFCSIHALHKLSKYRGKEGVEPKLSKLGGGAWNKIKNRTKSKLKDIARDLIKLYAKRREAKGFAYSPDGYLQQQLEASFIYEDTPDQLKATQAVKADMERDRPMDRLVCGDVGFGKTEVAIRAAFKAATDG
;
A
#
# COMPACT_ATOMS: atom_id res chain seq x y z
N VAL A 1 2.58 -31.10 17.40
CA VAL A 1 3.50 -30.01 17.82
C VAL A 1 4.77 -30.18 17.00
N LYS A 2 5.03 -29.33 16.00
CA LYS A 2 6.34 -29.34 15.31
C LYS A 2 7.28 -28.51 16.19
N SER A 3 8.10 -29.16 16.99
CA SER A 3 9.18 -28.52 17.75
C SER A 3 10.31 -28.12 16.80
N THR A 4 10.78 -26.88 16.91
CA THR A 4 11.93 -26.36 16.15
C THR A 4 13.20 -26.55 16.96
N ILE A 5 14.26 -27.03 16.30
CA ILE A 5 15.60 -27.21 16.89
C ILE A 5 16.45 -25.98 16.54
N HIS A 6 17.08 -25.36 17.55
CA HIS A 6 17.85 -24.12 17.37
C HIS A 6 19.28 -24.34 16.88
N GLU A 7 19.87 -25.52 17.10
CA GLU A 7 21.20 -25.90 16.62
C GLU A 7 21.26 -27.41 16.40
N GLY A 8 22.06 -27.85 15.45
CA GLY A 8 22.34 -29.27 15.24
C GLY A 8 23.19 -29.85 16.36
N PHE A 9 23.13 -31.16 16.53
CA PHE A 9 23.85 -31.89 17.58
C PHE A 9 24.35 -33.24 17.05
N VAL A 10 25.34 -33.80 17.75
CA VAL A 10 25.85 -35.14 17.51
C VAL A 10 25.44 -36.02 18.68
N ASP A 11 24.86 -37.18 18.38
CA ASP A 11 24.56 -38.23 19.34
C ASP A 11 25.47 -39.43 19.07
N ASP A 12 26.47 -39.60 19.94
CA ASP A 12 27.46 -40.66 19.83
C ASP A 12 26.94 -42.05 20.22
N GLU A 13 25.86 -42.13 21.02
CA GLU A 13 25.22 -43.40 21.40
C GLU A 13 24.36 -43.92 20.26
N LEU A 14 23.56 -43.06 19.64
CA LEU A 14 22.72 -43.41 18.49
C LEU A 14 23.47 -43.34 17.14
N LYS A 15 24.75 -42.95 17.15
CA LYS A 15 25.58 -42.72 15.95
C LYS A 15 24.86 -41.82 14.93
N MET A 16 24.23 -40.78 15.42
CA MET A 16 23.44 -39.84 14.63
C MET A 16 24.09 -38.47 14.66
N CYS A 17 24.08 -37.79 13.51
CA CYS A 17 24.41 -36.38 13.44
C CYS A 17 23.24 -35.62 12.82
N VAL A 18 22.75 -34.62 13.54
CA VAL A 18 21.67 -33.74 13.09
C VAL A 18 22.27 -32.39 12.78
N PHE A 19 22.19 -31.98 11.52
CA PHE A 19 22.54 -30.63 11.10
C PHE A 19 21.27 -29.86 10.79
N THR A 20 21.28 -28.58 11.14
CA THR A 20 20.18 -27.66 10.83
C THR A 20 20.53 -26.84 9.59
N ASP A 21 19.51 -26.41 8.85
CA ASP A 21 19.69 -25.64 7.60
C ASP A 21 20.59 -24.40 7.80
N HIS A 22 20.52 -23.74 8.96
CA HIS A 22 21.36 -22.59 9.25
C HIS A 22 22.84 -22.93 9.50
N GLN A 23 23.17 -24.15 9.92
CA GLN A 23 24.58 -24.59 10.07
C GLN A 23 25.19 -25.03 8.74
N ILE A 24 24.37 -25.49 7.80
CA ILE A 24 24.82 -25.89 6.46
C ILE A 24 24.89 -24.69 5.53
N PHE A 25 23.92 -23.77 5.63
CA PHE A 25 23.73 -22.66 4.68
C PHE A 25 23.93 -21.26 5.28
N ASP A 26 24.34 -21.14 6.55
CA ASP A 26 24.57 -19.87 7.27
C ASP A 26 23.35 -18.91 7.27
N ARG A 27 22.14 -19.48 7.30
CA ARG A 27 20.86 -18.75 7.21
C ARG A 27 20.25 -18.48 8.59
N PHE A 28 20.34 -17.25 9.10
CA PHE A 28 19.73 -16.88 10.38
C PHE A 28 18.19 -16.81 10.29
N HIS A 29 17.51 -17.78 10.90
CA HIS A 29 16.04 -17.85 10.95
C HIS A 29 15.47 -16.77 11.88
N ARG A 30 15.04 -15.61 11.33
CA ARG A 30 14.34 -14.57 12.10
C ARG A 30 12.83 -14.83 12.10
N TYR A 31 12.30 -15.28 13.25
CA TYR A 31 10.86 -15.49 13.44
C TYR A 31 10.10 -14.16 13.37
N ASN A 32 8.99 -14.10 12.61
CA ASN A 32 8.14 -12.91 12.52
C ASN A 32 6.68 -13.28 12.89
N LEU A 33 6.30 -13.03 14.15
CA LEU A 33 4.93 -13.16 14.64
C LEU A 33 4.17 -11.84 14.43
N LYS A 34 3.67 -11.57 13.23
CA LYS A 34 2.62 -10.55 13.06
C LYS A 34 1.58 -11.01 12.06
N SER A 35 0.38 -11.25 12.57
CA SER A 35 -0.81 -11.65 11.83
C SER A 35 -1.24 -10.59 10.80
N ASP A 36 -1.63 -11.06 9.62
CA ASP A 36 -2.20 -10.32 8.48
C ASP A 36 -3.44 -9.46 8.76
N ARG A 37 -3.96 -9.44 9.99
CA ARG A 37 -5.25 -8.80 10.32
C ARG A 37 -5.19 -7.30 10.65
N ALA A 38 -4.03 -6.65 10.58
CA ALA A 38 -3.87 -5.25 11.00
C ALA A 38 -3.96 -4.19 9.88
N ARG A 39 -4.13 -4.57 8.61
CA ARG A 39 -4.18 -3.61 7.48
C ARG A 39 -5.55 -3.57 6.81
N SER A 40 -6.55 -2.98 7.47
CA SER A 40 -7.77 -2.56 6.77
C SER A 40 -7.88 -1.04 6.84
N GLY A 41 -7.22 -0.37 5.90
CA GLY A 41 -7.32 1.07 5.69
C GLY A 41 -8.70 1.44 5.14
N LYS A 42 -9.49 2.16 5.93
CA LYS A 42 -10.60 2.97 5.44
C LYS A 42 -10.17 4.43 5.53
N LEU A 43 -10.25 5.13 4.40
CA LEU A 43 -9.84 6.52 4.17
C LEU A 43 -10.84 7.57 4.74
N ALA A 44 -11.87 7.12 5.45
CA ALA A 44 -12.80 8.00 6.16
C ALA A 44 -12.21 8.29 7.55
N LEU A 45 -12.32 9.55 8.02
CA LEU A 45 -11.82 9.92 9.35
C LEU A 45 -12.44 9.02 10.41
N SER A 46 -11.61 8.14 10.97
CA SER A 46 -11.96 7.35 12.15
C SER A 46 -11.90 8.25 13.38
N LEU A 47 -12.65 7.92 14.43
CA LEU A 47 -12.54 8.59 15.74
C LEU A 47 -11.08 8.67 16.24
N LYS A 48 -10.25 7.67 15.90
CA LYS A 48 -8.81 7.67 16.21
C LYS A 48 -8.02 8.74 15.46
N GLU A 49 -8.36 9.00 14.19
CA GLU A 49 -7.68 10.00 13.36
C GLU A 49 -8.12 11.42 13.72
N LEU A 50 -9.37 11.58 14.18
CA LEU A 50 -9.90 12.85 14.67
C LEU A 50 -9.11 13.36 15.89
N ASN A 51 -8.69 12.46 16.78
CA ASN A 51 -7.82 12.80 17.91
C ASN A 51 -6.40 13.25 17.51
N GLN A 52 -5.99 13.01 16.26
CA GLN A 52 -4.69 13.46 15.71
C GLN A 52 -4.81 14.76 14.91
N ILE A 53 -6.00 15.36 14.86
CA ILE A 53 -6.25 16.63 14.18
C ILE A 53 -6.15 17.75 15.20
N GLU A 54 -5.27 18.70 14.93
CA GLU A 54 -5.07 19.88 15.75
C GLU A 54 -5.83 21.07 15.19
N VAL A 55 -6.20 22.01 16.07
CA VAL A 55 -6.81 23.27 15.65
C VAL A 55 -5.85 23.98 14.70
N GLY A 56 -6.33 24.24 13.50
CA GLY A 56 -5.54 24.84 12.43
C GLY A 56 -5.17 23.88 11.30
N ASP A 57 -5.35 22.57 11.48
CA ASP A 57 -5.20 21.60 10.40
C ASP A 57 -6.20 21.83 9.27
N TYR A 58 -5.80 21.50 8.04
CA TYR A 58 -6.68 21.57 6.88
C TYR A 58 -7.51 20.29 6.74
N ILE A 59 -8.82 20.45 6.56
CA ILE A 59 -9.78 19.37 6.39
C ILE A 59 -10.52 19.57 5.07
N VAL A 60 -10.69 18.49 4.33
CA VAL A 60 -11.55 18.44 3.14
C VAL A 60 -12.92 17.92 3.56
N HIS A 61 -13.95 18.73 3.31
CA HIS A 61 -15.33 18.32 3.36
C HIS A 61 -15.79 17.93 1.94
N GLU A 62 -16.45 16.78 1.79
CA GLU A 62 -16.85 16.26 0.47
C GLU A 62 -17.65 17.27 -0.38
N ASP A 63 -18.62 17.95 0.24
CA ASP A 63 -19.53 18.90 -0.41
C ASP A 63 -18.99 20.34 -0.50
N HIS A 64 -18.18 20.78 0.47
CA HIS A 64 -17.82 22.20 0.64
C HIS A 64 -16.34 22.51 0.34
N GLY A 65 -15.50 21.48 0.18
CA GLY A 65 -14.09 21.64 -0.15
C GLY A 65 -13.19 21.80 1.07
N ILE A 66 -12.10 22.52 0.89
CA ILE A 66 -11.02 22.64 1.88
C ILE A 66 -11.35 23.74 2.87
N GLY A 67 -11.44 23.38 4.15
CA GLY A 67 -11.58 24.27 5.30
C GLY A 67 -10.46 24.06 6.31
N LYS A 68 -10.40 24.93 7.32
CA LYS A 68 -9.48 24.86 8.46
C LYS A 68 -10.24 24.35 9.69
N PHE A 69 -9.68 23.40 10.42
CA PHE A 69 -10.28 22.85 11.62
C PHE A 69 -10.27 23.88 12.75
N GLY A 70 -11.45 24.24 13.22
CA GLY A 70 -11.66 25.21 14.30
C GLY A 70 -11.94 24.56 15.66
N GLY A 71 -11.79 23.24 15.78
CA GLY A 71 -12.03 22.49 17.01
C GLY A 71 -13.44 21.90 17.15
N LEU A 72 -13.63 21.18 18.25
CA LEU A 72 -14.92 20.64 18.67
C LEU A 72 -15.65 21.69 19.54
N VAL A 73 -16.91 21.95 19.22
CA VAL A 73 -17.75 22.91 19.93
C VAL A 73 -19.01 22.21 20.40
N ARG A 74 -19.43 22.48 21.63
CA ARG A 74 -20.73 22.04 22.13
C ARG A 74 -21.79 23.04 21.71
N ASN A 75 -22.70 22.60 20.84
CA ASN A 75 -23.84 23.40 20.42
C ASN A 75 -25.13 22.83 21.00
N ARG A 76 -26.08 23.69 21.39
CA ARG A 76 -27.42 23.27 21.83
C ARG A 76 -28.32 23.26 20.61
N ALA A 77 -28.65 22.07 20.13
CA ALA A 77 -29.64 21.87 19.08
C ALA A 77 -30.85 21.14 19.67
N ASN A 78 -32.06 21.68 19.48
CA ASN A 78 -33.32 21.07 19.95
C ASN A 78 -33.33 20.67 21.44
N GLY A 79 -32.74 21.50 22.31
CA GLY A 79 -32.69 21.26 23.76
C GLY A 79 -31.66 20.22 24.23
N THR A 80 -30.93 19.56 23.33
CA THR A 80 -29.85 18.62 23.66
C THR A 80 -28.48 19.21 23.33
N LEU A 81 -27.50 18.97 24.21
CA LEU A 81 -26.10 19.32 23.96
C LEU A 81 -25.53 18.32 22.94
N GLN A 82 -25.16 18.81 21.76
CA GLN A 82 -24.50 18.02 20.73
C GLN A 82 -23.11 18.59 20.46
N GLU A 83 -22.14 17.69 20.36
CA GLU A 83 -20.79 18.06 19.94
C GLU A 83 -20.74 18.13 18.41
N VAL A 84 -20.26 19.26 17.90
CA VAL A 84 -20.12 19.56 16.48
C VAL A 84 -18.70 20.00 16.16
N ILE A 85 -18.27 19.71 14.94
CA ILE A 85 -16.98 20.11 14.41
C ILE A 85 -17.11 21.47 13.74
N LYS A 86 -16.33 22.44 14.19
CA LYS A 86 -16.25 23.76 13.57
C LYS A 86 -15.23 23.75 12.44
N LEU A 87 -15.64 24.13 11.24
CA LEU A 87 -14.77 24.33 10.08
C LEU A 87 -14.82 25.79 9.62
N ILE A 88 -13.65 26.39 9.38
CA ILE A 88 -13.49 27.77 8.93
C ILE A 88 -13.05 27.76 7.46
N TYR A 89 -13.75 28.49 6.62
CA TYR A 89 -13.53 28.59 5.18
C TYR A 89 -12.96 29.97 4.81
N GLN A 90 -12.82 30.22 3.51
CA GLN A 90 -12.36 31.51 3.02
C GLN A 90 -13.25 32.65 3.55
N ASN A 91 -12.68 33.83 3.78
CA ASN A 91 -13.35 35.02 4.33
C ASN A 91 -13.90 34.86 5.76
N GLY A 92 -13.56 33.79 6.47
CA GLY A 92 -14.03 33.55 7.83
C GLY A 92 -15.40 32.90 7.91
N ASP A 93 -15.94 32.40 6.80
CA ASP A 93 -17.20 31.66 6.79
C ASP A 93 -17.08 30.37 7.63
N ILE A 94 -18.11 30.04 8.43
CA ILE A 94 -18.06 28.90 9.37
C ILE A 94 -19.16 27.89 9.02
N ILE A 95 -18.79 26.60 9.01
CA ILE A 95 -19.74 25.49 8.99
C ILE A 95 -19.57 24.66 10.27
N PHE A 96 -20.71 24.28 10.86
CA PHE A 96 -20.77 23.29 11.92
C PHE A 96 -21.17 21.94 11.31
N CYS A 97 -20.27 20.96 11.39
CA CYS A 97 -20.53 19.60 10.93
C CYS A 97 -20.84 18.70 12.13
N SER A 98 -21.88 17.89 12.05
CA SER A 98 -22.17 16.88 13.08
C SER A 98 -21.07 15.82 13.11
N ILE A 99 -20.72 15.33 14.30
CA ILE A 99 -19.79 14.20 14.47
C ILE A 99 -20.31 12.94 13.75
N HIS A 100 -21.63 12.78 13.60
CA HIS A 100 -22.20 11.66 12.85
C HIS A 100 -21.86 11.70 11.34
N ALA A 101 -21.52 12.88 10.80
CA ALA A 101 -21.13 13.08 9.42
C ALA A 101 -19.60 12.99 9.21
N LEU A 102 -18.86 12.42 10.16
CA LEU A 102 -17.40 12.28 10.07
C LEU A 102 -16.89 11.59 8.82
N HIS A 103 -17.67 10.66 8.28
CA HIS A 103 -17.34 9.95 7.04
C HIS A 103 -17.21 10.89 5.82
N LYS A 104 -17.76 12.11 5.87
CA LYS A 104 -17.64 13.14 4.82
C LYS A 104 -16.41 14.02 4.96
N LEU A 105 -15.68 13.88 6.06
CA LEU A 105 -14.50 14.67 6.36
C LEU A 105 -13.25 13.83 6.13
N SER A 106 -12.21 14.47 5.63
CA SER A 106 -10.89 13.86 5.42
C SER A 106 -9.80 14.86 5.72
N LYS A 107 -8.72 14.45 6.39
CA LYS A 107 -7.55 15.33 6.57
C LYS A 107 -6.95 15.68 5.21
N TYR A 108 -6.71 16.95 4.95
CA TYR A 108 -6.07 17.38 3.71
C TYR A 108 -4.61 16.92 3.70
N ARG A 109 -4.20 16.25 2.63
CA ARG A 109 -2.83 15.80 2.39
C ARG A 109 -2.31 16.49 1.13
N GLY A 110 -1.62 17.62 1.32
CA GLY A 110 -0.98 18.38 0.25
C GLY A 110 0.52 18.10 0.15
N LYS A 111 1.19 18.78 -0.77
CA LYS A 111 2.67 18.83 -0.78
C LYS A 111 3.14 19.57 0.46
N GLU A 112 4.16 19.04 1.14
CA GLU A 112 4.75 19.67 2.33
C GLU A 112 5.19 21.12 2.02
N GLY A 113 4.91 22.03 2.96
CA GLY A 113 5.29 23.45 2.86
C GLY A 113 4.38 24.34 2.01
N VAL A 114 3.34 23.81 1.36
CA VAL A 114 2.38 24.63 0.57
C VAL A 114 1.03 24.69 1.26
N GLU A 115 0.66 25.87 1.74
CA GLU A 115 -0.67 26.09 2.31
C GLU A 115 -1.76 26.00 1.23
N PRO A 116 -2.81 25.18 1.43
CA PRO A 116 -3.90 25.09 0.48
C PRO A 116 -4.76 26.36 0.50
N LYS A 117 -5.29 26.72 -0.67
CA LYS A 117 -6.31 27.75 -0.75
C LYS A 117 -7.62 27.23 -0.15
N LEU A 118 -8.11 27.91 0.90
CA LEU A 118 -9.42 27.61 1.48
C LEU A 118 -10.53 27.80 0.44
N SER A 119 -11.53 26.91 0.48
CA SER A 119 -12.67 26.96 -0.41
C SER A 119 -13.66 28.05 0.03
N LYS A 120 -14.35 28.66 -0.93
CA LYS A 120 -15.42 29.64 -0.68
C LYS A 120 -16.77 28.92 -0.61
N LEU A 121 -17.54 29.16 0.43
CA LEU A 121 -18.89 28.59 0.56
C LEU A 121 -19.85 29.22 -0.44
N GLY A 122 -20.81 28.43 -0.93
CA GLY A 122 -21.78 28.84 -1.95
C GLY A 122 -21.18 29.08 -3.36
N GLY A 123 -19.86 29.10 -3.50
CA GLY A 123 -19.19 29.19 -4.80
C GLY A 123 -19.14 27.83 -5.48
N GLY A 124 -19.73 27.70 -6.68
CA GLY A 124 -19.65 26.48 -7.49
C GLY A 124 -18.23 26.08 -7.95
N ALA A 125 -17.18 26.76 -7.48
CA ALA A 125 -15.79 26.48 -7.78
C ALA A 125 -15.37 25.07 -7.35
N TRP A 126 -15.76 24.63 -6.15
CA TRP A 126 -15.46 23.26 -5.68
C TRP A 126 -16.08 22.19 -6.59
N ASN A 127 -17.36 22.35 -6.94
CA ASN A 127 -18.05 21.46 -7.87
C ASN A 127 -17.39 21.45 -9.26
N LYS A 128 -16.95 22.60 -9.78
CA LYS A 128 -16.20 22.67 -11.04
C LYS A 128 -14.87 21.91 -10.95
N ILE A 129 -14.12 22.06 -9.85
CA ILE A 129 -12.87 21.32 -9.61
C ILE A 129 -13.16 19.81 -9.54
N LYS A 130 -14.16 19.38 -8.75
CA LYS A 130 -14.58 17.98 -8.60
C LYS A 130 -14.95 17.37 -9.95
N ASN A 131 -15.75 18.07 -10.77
CA ASN A 131 -16.16 17.61 -12.09
C ASN A 131 -14.99 17.50 -13.08
N ARG A 132 -14.11 18.50 -13.09
CA ARG A 132 -12.90 18.48 -13.95
C ARG A 132 -11.98 17.32 -13.58
N THR A 133 -11.73 17.11 -12.28
CA THR A 133 -10.91 16.01 -11.78
C THR A 133 -11.57 14.66 -12.09
N LYS A 134 -12.89 14.54 -11.94
CA LYS A 134 -13.65 13.33 -12.31
C LYS A 134 -13.51 13.00 -13.79
N SER A 135 -13.56 14.01 -14.67
CA SER A 135 -13.34 13.80 -16.11
C SER A 135 -11.94 13.26 -16.38
N LYS A 136 -10.91 13.92 -15.83
CA LYS A 136 -9.51 13.48 -16.00
C LYS A 136 -9.27 12.05 -15.50
N LEU A 137 -9.86 11.69 -14.35
CA LEU A 137 -9.79 10.32 -13.84
C LEU A 137 -10.43 9.31 -14.80
N LYS A 138 -11.56 9.66 -15.42
CA LYS A 138 -12.19 8.82 -16.45
C LYS A 138 -11.31 8.70 -17.69
N ASP A 139 -10.62 9.77 -18.08
CA ASP A 139 -9.70 9.76 -19.22
C ASP A 139 -8.53 8.80 -18.96
N ILE A 140 -7.86 8.93 -17.82
CA ILE A 140 -6.77 8.03 -17.40
C ILE A 140 -7.26 6.57 -17.32
N ALA A 141 -8.44 6.34 -16.74
CA ALA A 141 -9.01 5.00 -16.65
C ALA A 141 -9.28 4.40 -18.04
N ARG A 142 -9.82 5.19 -18.98
CA ARG A 142 -10.02 4.77 -20.37
C ARG A 142 -8.69 4.43 -21.06
N ASP A 143 -7.65 5.22 -20.84
CA ASP A 143 -6.35 4.98 -21.44
C ASP A 143 -5.67 3.74 -20.87
N LEU A 144 -5.78 3.49 -19.57
CA LEU A 144 -5.30 2.25 -18.94
C LEU A 144 -6.03 1.03 -19.50
N ILE A 145 -7.36 1.07 -19.63
CA ILE A 145 -8.14 -0.03 -20.21
C ILE A 145 -7.69 -0.31 -21.65
N LYS A 146 -7.53 0.74 -22.46
CA LYS A 146 -7.04 0.61 -23.84
C LYS A 146 -5.64 0.01 -23.88
N LEU A 147 -4.74 0.41 -22.98
CA LEU A 147 -3.39 -0.14 -22.89
C LEU A 147 -3.40 -1.63 -22.56
N TYR A 148 -4.23 -2.06 -21.59
CA TYR A 148 -4.36 -3.47 -21.22
C TYR A 148 -5.01 -4.31 -22.33
N ALA A 149 -5.98 -3.75 -23.06
CA ALA A 149 -6.56 -4.40 -24.23
C ALA A 149 -5.49 -4.65 -25.31
N LYS A 150 -4.73 -3.61 -25.67
CA LYS A 150 -3.62 -3.71 -26.64
C LYS A 150 -2.56 -4.73 -26.21
N ARG A 151 -2.19 -4.75 -24.93
CA ARG A 151 -1.22 -5.74 -24.40
C ARG A 151 -1.74 -7.17 -24.43
N ARG A 152 -3.05 -7.37 -24.27
CA ARG A 152 -3.66 -8.69 -24.32
C ARG A 152 -3.69 -9.25 -25.75
N GLU A 153 -3.80 -8.40 -26.76
CA GLU A 153 -3.76 -8.77 -28.18
C GLU A 153 -2.33 -8.92 -28.71
N ALA A 154 -1.36 -8.19 -28.14
CA ALA A 154 0.03 -8.26 -28.53
C ALA A 154 0.66 -9.61 -28.12
N LYS A 155 1.27 -10.30 -29.08
CA LYS A 155 2.10 -11.49 -28.81
C LYS A 155 3.42 -11.05 -28.19
N GLY A 156 3.72 -11.55 -27.00
CA GLY A 156 4.98 -11.37 -26.29
C GLY A 156 5.95 -12.53 -26.48
N PHE A 157 7.01 -12.52 -25.68
CA PHE A 157 7.93 -13.64 -25.54
C PHE A 157 7.58 -14.41 -24.26
N ALA A 158 7.24 -15.68 -24.41
CA ALA A 158 6.99 -16.57 -23.28
C ALA A 158 8.30 -17.22 -22.87
N TYR A 159 8.82 -16.85 -21.70
CA TYR A 159 10.02 -17.47 -21.16
C TYR A 159 9.77 -18.94 -20.76
N SER A 160 10.77 -19.79 -20.86
CA SER A 160 10.73 -21.20 -20.43
C SER A 160 10.60 -21.32 -18.92
N PRO A 161 10.06 -22.44 -18.41
CA PRO A 161 10.06 -22.76 -16.98
C PRO A 161 11.46 -22.71 -16.37
N ASP A 162 11.54 -22.49 -15.05
CA ASP A 162 12.82 -22.40 -14.34
C ASP A 162 13.67 -23.67 -14.51
N GLY A 163 14.91 -23.48 -14.97
CA GLY A 163 15.92 -24.53 -15.05
C GLY A 163 16.82 -24.61 -13.83
N TYR A 164 17.78 -25.53 -13.87
CA TYR A 164 18.78 -25.74 -12.81
C TYR A 164 19.54 -24.46 -12.42
N LEU A 165 19.95 -23.65 -13.40
CA LEU A 165 20.70 -22.42 -13.15
C LEU A 165 19.88 -21.39 -12.36
N GLN A 166 18.57 -21.30 -12.60
CA GLN A 166 17.70 -20.41 -11.85
C GLN A 166 17.61 -20.84 -10.39
N GLN A 167 17.49 -22.15 -10.13
CA GLN A 167 17.45 -22.70 -8.78
C GLN A 167 18.77 -22.46 -8.04
N GLN A 168 19.90 -22.59 -8.73
CA GLN A 168 21.22 -22.31 -8.16
C GLN A 168 21.39 -20.83 -7.78
N LEU A 169 20.98 -19.91 -8.66
CA LEU A 169 20.99 -18.49 -8.32
C LEU A 169 20.11 -18.21 -7.09
N GLU A 170 18.90 -18.76 -7.07
CA GLU A 170 17.97 -18.55 -5.95
C GLU A 170 18.48 -19.13 -4.64
N ALA A 171 19.14 -20.28 -4.68
CA ALA A 171 19.78 -20.88 -3.51
C ALA A 171 21.02 -20.08 -3.04
N SER A 172 21.68 -19.34 -3.95
CA SER A 172 22.86 -18.54 -3.62
C SER A 172 22.55 -17.30 -2.75
N PHE A 173 21.28 -16.89 -2.67
CA PHE A 173 20.90 -15.81 -1.77
C PHE A 173 20.95 -16.29 -0.31
N ILE A 174 21.63 -15.50 0.52
CA ILE A 174 21.92 -15.81 1.93
C ILE A 174 20.66 -15.66 2.80
N TYR A 175 19.70 -14.85 2.36
CA TYR A 175 18.49 -14.56 3.11
C TYR A 175 17.31 -15.40 2.64
N GLU A 176 16.44 -15.76 3.57
CA GLU A 176 15.18 -16.42 3.25
C GLU A 176 14.13 -15.41 2.80
N ASP A 177 13.36 -15.80 1.78
CA ASP A 177 12.25 -14.99 1.28
C ASP A 177 11.14 -14.86 2.33
N THR A 178 10.70 -13.61 2.54
CA THR A 178 9.43 -13.35 3.21
C THR A 178 8.25 -13.86 2.36
N PRO A 179 7.08 -14.15 2.96
CA PRO A 179 5.90 -14.60 2.20
C PRO A 179 5.49 -13.64 1.08
N ASP A 180 5.63 -12.33 1.29
CA ASP A 180 5.34 -11.31 0.27
C ASP A 180 6.36 -11.33 -0.88
N GLN A 181 7.65 -11.53 -0.58
CA GLN A 181 8.70 -11.68 -1.59
C GLN A 181 8.48 -12.95 -2.43
N LEU A 182 8.20 -14.08 -1.78
CA LEU A 182 7.93 -15.35 -2.46
C LEU A 182 6.75 -15.20 -3.44
N LYS A 183 5.66 -14.59 -2.97
CA LYS A 183 4.48 -14.32 -3.79
C LYS A 183 4.79 -13.38 -4.95
N ALA A 184 5.58 -12.33 -4.73
CA ALA A 184 6.00 -11.41 -5.78
C ALA A 184 6.86 -12.11 -6.83
N THR A 185 7.85 -12.90 -6.41
CA THR A 185 8.73 -13.67 -7.30
C THR A 185 7.93 -14.66 -8.15
N GLN A 186 7.04 -15.45 -7.54
CA GLN A 186 6.19 -16.39 -8.28
C GLN A 186 5.29 -15.68 -9.29
N ALA A 187 4.70 -14.54 -8.92
CA ALA A 187 3.83 -13.78 -9.81
C ALA A 187 4.59 -13.15 -10.98
N VAL A 188 5.83 -12.68 -10.76
CA VAL A 188 6.70 -12.17 -11.83
C VAL A 188 7.05 -13.30 -12.80
N LYS A 189 7.52 -14.45 -12.31
CA LYS A 189 7.86 -15.60 -13.17
C LYS A 189 6.67 -16.10 -13.97
N ALA A 190 5.51 -16.26 -13.33
CA ALA A 190 4.29 -16.67 -13.99
C ALA A 190 3.80 -15.66 -15.05
N ASP A 191 4.12 -14.38 -14.91
CA ASP A 191 3.83 -13.38 -15.94
C ASP A 191 4.86 -13.42 -17.08
N MET A 192 6.13 -13.72 -16.79
CA MET A 192 7.20 -13.91 -17.79
C MET A 192 6.96 -15.15 -18.66
N GLU A 193 6.42 -16.23 -18.10
CA GLU A 193 6.15 -17.48 -18.84
C GLU A 193 4.90 -17.41 -19.74
N ARG A 194 4.20 -16.27 -19.79
CA ARG A 194 3.02 -16.08 -20.63
C ARG A 194 3.39 -15.57 -22.03
N ASP A 195 2.53 -15.88 -22.98
CA ASP A 195 2.59 -15.43 -24.38
C ASP A 195 2.28 -13.95 -24.60
N ARG A 196 2.08 -13.18 -23.53
CA ARG A 196 1.73 -11.75 -23.57
C ARG A 196 2.74 -10.92 -22.80
N PRO A 197 3.02 -9.67 -23.22
CA PRO A 197 3.95 -8.80 -22.50
C PRO A 197 3.54 -8.57 -21.04
N MET A 198 4.44 -8.86 -20.10
CA MET A 198 4.27 -8.58 -18.68
C MET A 198 4.23 -7.08 -18.40
N ASP A 199 3.33 -6.65 -17.50
CA ASP A 199 3.35 -5.32 -16.89
C ASP A 199 2.98 -5.42 -15.41
N ARG A 200 4.00 -5.51 -14.56
CA ARG A 200 3.83 -5.72 -13.13
C ARG A 200 4.59 -4.66 -12.36
N LEU A 201 3.89 -4.03 -11.41
CA LEU A 201 4.48 -3.15 -10.41
C LEU A 201 4.63 -3.91 -9.09
N VAL A 202 5.86 -4.01 -8.59
CA VAL A 202 6.16 -4.54 -7.25
C VAL A 202 6.44 -3.37 -6.33
N CYS A 203 5.55 -3.15 -5.35
CA CYS A 203 5.71 -2.12 -4.33
C CYS A 203 6.19 -2.74 -3.02
N GLY A 204 7.16 -2.11 -2.37
CA GLY A 204 7.66 -2.51 -1.06
C GLY A 204 8.58 -1.45 -0.47
N ASP A 205 8.76 -1.45 0.84
CA ASP A 205 9.60 -0.46 1.53
C ASP A 205 11.11 -0.71 1.27
N VAL A 206 11.94 0.25 1.65
CA VAL A 206 13.41 0.12 1.53
C VAL A 206 13.89 -1.08 2.35
N GLY A 207 14.71 -1.94 1.74
CA GLY A 207 15.23 -3.16 2.39
C GLY A 207 14.37 -4.42 2.25
N PHE A 208 13.17 -4.36 1.64
CA PHE A 208 12.29 -5.53 1.48
C PHE A 208 12.63 -6.40 0.24
N GLY A 209 13.89 -6.41 -0.21
CA GLY A 209 14.37 -7.29 -1.29
C GLY A 209 13.72 -7.12 -2.67
N LYS A 210 13.20 -5.93 -3.01
CA LYS A 210 12.71 -5.64 -4.38
C LYS A 210 13.78 -5.89 -5.45
N THR A 211 15.04 -5.56 -5.12
CA THR A 211 16.19 -5.78 -5.99
C THR A 211 16.39 -7.26 -6.31
N GLU A 212 16.16 -8.13 -5.33
CA GLU A 212 16.31 -9.57 -5.50
C GLU A 212 15.25 -10.14 -6.45
N VAL A 213 13.99 -9.72 -6.32
CA VAL A 213 12.92 -10.08 -7.26
C VAL A 213 13.29 -9.67 -8.69
N ALA A 214 13.88 -8.47 -8.86
CA ALA A 214 14.31 -7.97 -10.17
C ALA A 214 15.52 -8.75 -10.72
N ILE A 215 16.50 -9.11 -9.87
CA ILE A 215 17.67 -9.90 -10.27
C ILE A 215 17.24 -11.29 -10.73
N ARG A 216 16.33 -11.96 -10.00
CA ARG A 216 15.81 -13.28 -10.38
C ARG A 216 15.10 -13.23 -11.74
N ALA A 217 14.30 -12.20 -11.98
CA ALA A 217 13.64 -11.99 -13.27
C ALA A 217 14.65 -11.71 -14.40
N ALA A 218 15.63 -10.84 -14.16
CA ALA A 218 16.67 -10.52 -15.13
C ALA A 218 17.52 -11.74 -15.50
N PHE A 219 17.87 -12.57 -14.51
CA PHE A 219 18.63 -13.79 -14.76
C PHE A 219 17.83 -14.82 -15.57
N LYS A 220 16.56 -15.06 -15.23
CA LYS A 220 15.67 -15.91 -16.03
C LYS A 220 15.64 -15.45 -17.48
N ALA A 221 15.53 -14.14 -17.71
CA ALA A 221 15.54 -13.58 -19.04
C ALA A 221 16.88 -13.75 -19.78
N ALA A 222 18.00 -13.69 -19.06
CA ALA A 222 19.33 -13.87 -19.64
C ALA A 222 19.70 -15.33 -19.94
N THR A 223 19.13 -16.30 -19.23
CA THR A 223 19.43 -17.73 -19.42
C THR A 223 18.56 -18.42 -20.48
N ASP A 224 17.47 -17.78 -20.89
CA ASP A 224 16.47 -18.34 -21.80
C ASP A 224 16.53 -17.73 -23.22
N GLY A 225 17.57 -16.92 -23.48
CA GLY A 225 17.83 -16.24 -24.75
C GLY A 225 19.28 -16.39 -25.20
#